data_AF-A0A6A2XJL5-F1
#
_entry.id   AF-A0A6A2XJL5-F1
#
_cell.length_a   1.000
_cell.length_b   1.000
_cell.length_c   1.000
_cell.angle_alpha   90.00
_cell.angle_beta   90.00
_cell.angle_gamma   90.00
#
_symmetry.space_group_name_H-M   'P 1'
#
loop_
_entity.id
_entity.type
_entity.pdbx_description
1 polymer ?
#
loop_
_entity_poly.entity_id
_entity_poly.type
_entity_poly.pdbx_seq_one_letter_code
_entity_poly.pdbx_strand_id
1 'polypeptide(L)'
;MIQLAPFSFYVISSEYVSVTEKNIHIGNIVWQVTIMFVTLEKLAQTEPKYAEVFLLENYAAFQNSLYDLANVVQTLAKFYHQASEAYEQACQRHLSMIIYFQFERLFMFAKKIEDLMFTIPPEEIPFQLGLSKMDLRKTLKSSLSGVDKSIAAMYKKLQKNLTSEELLPSLWDKCKKEFLEKYDSFAQLCAKIYPSETIPSVNEMRELLASIEEEEEEEEEEEEEEEEEERLMSVL
;
A
#
# COMPACT_ATOMS: atom_id res chain seq x y z
N MET A 1 -17.23 7.30 -0.15
CA MET A 1 -16.73 6.61 1.07
C MET A 1 -17.14 7.46 2.27
N ILE A 2 -17.76 6.89 3.31
CA ILE A 2 -18.18 7.66 4.49
C ILE A 2 -16.93 7.89 5.35
N GLN A 3 -16.30 9.06 5.23
CA GLN A 3 -15.31 9.53 6.21
C GLN A 3 -16.00 9.71 7.56
N LEU A 4 -15.62 8.92 8.56
CA LEU A 4 -16.03 9.13 9.94
C LEU A 4 -15.16 10.15 10.69
N ALA A 5 -14.12 10.65 10.01
CA ALA A 5 -13.15 11.58 10.55
C ALA A 5 -13.76 12.84 11.21
N PRO A 6 -14.91 13.41 10.84
CA PRO A 6 -15.33 14.66 11.51
C PRO A 6 -15.87 14.46 12.93
N PHE A 7 -16.60 13.37 13.21
CA PHE A 7 -17.50 13.35 14.37
C PHE A 7 -16.86 12.86 15.68
N SER A 8 -15.93 11.90 15.62
CA SER A 8 -15.17 11.49 16.83
C SER A 8 -13.97 12.40 17.11
N PHE A 9 -13.39 13.05 16.09
CA PHE A 9 -12.19 13.87 16.23
C PHE A 9 -12.45 15.23 16.89
N TYR A 10 -13.61 15.87 16.63
CA TYR A 10 -13.94 17.15 17.25
C TYR A 10 -14.11 17.04 18.78
N VAL A 11 -14.53 15.87 19.27
CA VAL A 11 -14.73 15.62 20.70
C VAL A 11 -13.39 15.52 21.44
N ILE A 12 -12.41 14.82 20.88
CA ILE A 12 -11.09 14.64 21.52
C ILE A 12 -10.30 15.96 21.54
N SER A 13 -10.38 16.77 20.48
CA SER A 13 -9.71 18.08 20.43
C SER A 13 -10.39 19.10 21.35
N SER A 14 -11.73 19.14 21.39
CA SER A 14 -12.49 20.11 22.19
C SER A 14 -12.42 19.85 23.71
N GLU A 15 -12.30 18.60 24.16
CA GLU A 15 -12.23 18.28 25.59
C GLU A 15 -10.83 18.52 26.22
N TYR A 16 -9.79 18.74 25.41
CA TYR A 16 -8.43 18.94 25.89
C TYR A 16 -8.09 20.37 26.34
N VAL A 17 -8.93 21.37 26.00
CA VAL A 17 -8.65 22.80 26.28
C VAL A 17 -8.96 23.21 27.73
N SER A 18 -9.66 22.41 28.53
CA SER A 18 -9.92 22.70 29.94
C SER A 18 -9.03 21.87 30.88
N VAL A 19 -7.79 22.36 31.09
CA VAL A 19 -6.87 21.82 32.09
C VAL A 19 -7.35 22.23 33.49
N THR A 20 -7.97 21.31 34.24
CA THR A 20 -7.81 21.12 35.71
C THR A 20 -8.69 19.96 36.25
N GLU A 21 -8.38 18.70 35.95
CA GLU A 21 -8.72 17.50 36.77
C GLU A 21 -8.07 16.23 36.17
N LYS A 22 -6.82 15.93 36.55
CA LYS A 22 -5.88 15.13 35.75
C LYS A 22 -6.11 13.61 35.62
N ASN A 23 -7.07 12.99 36.29
CA ASN A 23 -7.23 11.51 36.23
C ASN A 23 -8.51 11.03 35.53
N ILE A 24 -9.62 11.77 35.62
CA ILE A 24 -10.91 11.36 35.03
C ILE A 24 -10.88 11.58 33.51
N HIS A 25 -10.33 12.71 33.06
CA HIS A 25 -10.21 13.01 31.63
C HIS A 25 -9.27 12.05 30.89
N ILE A 26 -8.12 11.67 31.47
CA ILE A 26 -7.22 10.69 30.85
C ILE A 26 -7.91 9.33 30.70
N GLY A 27 -8.68 8.90 31.72
CA GLY A 27 -9.48 7.67 31.64
C GLY A 27 -10.51 7.69 30.51
N ASN A 28 -11.20 8.81 30.34
CA ASN A 28 -12.20 9.00 29.27
C ASN A 28 -11.55 8.99 27.88
N ILE A 29 -10.41 9.66 27.70
CA ILE A 29 -9.66 9.67 26.44
C ILE A 29 -9.18 8.26 26.08
N VAL A 30 -8.63 7.53 27.04
CA VAL A 30 -8.18 6.13 26.83
C VAL A 30 -9.35 5.24 26.37
N TRP A 31 -10.54 5.42 26.95
CA TRP A 31 -11.73 4.65 26.58
C TRP A 31 -12.27 5.03 25.20
N GLN A 32 -12.35 6.33 24.88
CA GLN A 32 -12.77 6.82 23.57
C GLN A 32 -11.87 6.29 22.45
N VAL A 33 -10.54 6.37 22.64
CA VAL A 33 -9.55 5.86 21.68
C VAL A 33 -9.68 4.33 21.53
N THR A 34 -9.88 3.60 22.63
CA THR A 34 -10.10 2.15 22.57
C THR A 34 -11.34 1.79 21.76
N ILE A 35 -12.45 2.52 21.95
CA ILE A 35 -13.68 2.33 21.17
C ILE A 35 -13.48 2.68 19.70
N MET A 36 -12.71 3.73 19.39
CA MET A 36 -12.36 4.09 18.02
C MET A 36 -11.74 2.90 17.29
N PHE A 37 -10.68 2.28 17.84
CA PHE A 37 -10.06 1.07 17.24
C PHE A 37 -11.09 -0.03 16.97
N VAL A 38 -11.89 -0.39 17.98
CA VAL A 38 -12.92 -1.44 17.83
C VAL A 38 -13.97 -1.08 16.78
N THR A 39 -14.32 0.20 16.68
CA THR A 39 -15.35 0.69 15.76
C THR A 39 -14.82 0.70 14.33
N LEU A 40 -13.60 1.18 14.12
CA LEU A 40 -12.94 1.15 12.81
C LEU A 40 -12.84 -0.28 12.27
N GLU A 41 -12.38 -1.23 13.09
CA GLU A 41 -12.29 -2.64 12.69
C GLU A 41 -13.66 -3.24 12.32
N LYS A 42 -14.71 -2.93 13.08
CA LYS A 42 -16.07 -3.40 12.78
C LYS A 42 -16.64 -2.80 11.50
N LEU A 43 -16.34 -1.53 11.24
CA LEU A 43 -16.81 -0.85 10.04
C LEU A 43 -16.04 -1.28 8.79
N ALA A 44 -14.74 -1.54 8.91
CA ALA A 44 -13.96 -2.13 7.83
C ALA A 44 -14.57 -3.46 7.36
N GLN A 45 -15.14 -4.24 8.28
CA GLN A 45 -15.82 -5.51 7.96
C GLN A 45 -17.17 -5.33 7.25
N THR A 46 -17.82 -4.16 7.31
CA THR A 46 -19.09 -3.96 6.60
C THR A 46 -18.93 -3.88 5.09
N GLU A 47 -17.77 -3.37 4.63
CA GLU A 47 -17.42 -3.31 3.21
C GLU A 47 -15.99 -3.86 2.98
N PRO A 48 -15.80 -5.20 2.95
CA PRO A 48 -14.48 -5.82 2.89
C PRO A 48 -13.62 -5.38 1.69
N LYS A 49 -14.26 -4.94 0.60
CA LYS A 49 -13.57 -4.45 -0.60
C LYS A 49 -12.72 -3.21 -0.33
N TYR A 50 -13.14 -2.34 0.59
CA TYR A 50 -12.49 -1.07 0.91
C TYR A 50 -11.90 -1.07 2.33
N ALA A 51 -11.94 -2.20 3.03
CA ALA A 51 -11.53 -2.33 4.42
C ALA A 51 -10.12 -1.76 4.68
N GLU A 52 -9.13 -2.20 3.91
CA GLU A 52 -7.73 -1.79 4.14
C GLU A 52 -7.50 -0.30 3.87
N VAL A 53 -8.14 0.25 2.83
CA VAL A 53 -8.06 1.69 2.50
C VAL A 53 -8.72 2.52 3.60
N PHE A 54 -9.90 2.09 4.04
CA PHE A 54 -10.59 2.73 5.15
C PHE A 54 -9.72 2.73 6.41
N LEU A 55 -9.12 1.60 6.77
CA LEU A 55 -8.27 1.49 7.95
C LEU A 55 -7.01 2.35 7.83
N LEU A 56 -6.29 2.27 6.71
CA LEU A 56 -5.04 3.02 6.55
C LEU A 56 -5.29 4.54 6.59
N GLU A 57 -6.34 5.05 5.93
CA GLU A 57 -6.62 6.50 5.95
C GLU A 57 -7.03 6.99 7.33
N ASN A 58 -7.86 6.22 8.04
CA ASN A 58 -8.29 6.60 9.40
C ASN A 58 -7.13 6.51 10.40
N TYR A 59 -6.25 5.51 10.30
CA TYR A 59 -5.09 5.42 11.17
C TYR A 59 -4.03 6.47 10.86
N ALA A 60 -3.83 6.85 9.59
CA ALA A 60 -2.97 7.98 9.22
C ALA A 60 -3.50 9.30 9.80
N ALA A 61 -4.80 9.58 9.63
CA ALA A 61 -5.44 10.76 10.21
C ALA A 61 -5.33 10.79 11.74
N PHE A 62 -5.49 9.64 12.40
CA PHE A 62 -5.33 9.51 13.84
C PHE A 62 -3.88 9.76 14.29
N GLN A 63 -2.88 9.20 13.60
CA GLN A 63 -1.47 9.43 13.91
C GLN A 63 -1.11 10.91 13.79
N ASN A 64 -1.46 11.55 12.67
CA ASN A 64 -1.21 12.98 12.45
C ASN A 64 -1.82 13.84 13.55
N SER A 65 -3.04 13.50 13.98
CA SER A 65 -3.74 14.24 15.05
C SER A 65 -3.17 13.98 16.44
N LEU A 66 -2.62 12.78 16.70
CA LEU A 66 -2.12 12.39 18.02
C LEU A 66 -0.63 12.68 18.21
N TYR A 67 0.11 12.96 17.15
CA TYR A 67 1.58 13.06 17.15
C TYR A 67 2.14 13.96 18.27
N ASP A 68 1.75 15.23 18.29
CA ASP A 68 2.23 16.20 19.29
C ASP A 68 1.87 15.78 20.72
N LEU A 69 0.65 15.24 20.89
CA LEU A 69 0.14 14.87 22.20
C LEU A 69 0.78 13.58 22.73
N ALA A 70 1.09 12.62 21.86
CA ALA A 70 1.79 11.38 22.21
C ALA A 70 3.22 11.64 22.70
N ASN A 71 3.87 12.69 22.20
CA ASN A 71 5.21 13.10 22.62
C ASN A 71 5.24 13.67 24.05
N VAL A 72 4.11 14.17 24.55
CA VAL A 72 4.00 14.78 25.89
C VAL A 72 3.30 13.85 26.89
N VAL A 73 2.41 12.97 26.42
CA VAL A 73 1.60 12.07 27.25
C VAL A 73 1.93 10.61 26.95
N GLN A 74 2.70 9.98 27.84
CA GLN A 74 3.17 8.60 27.65
C GLN A 74 2.04 7.56 27.54
N THR A 75 0.89 7.79 28.19
CA THR A 75 -0.30 6.92 28.05
C THR A 75 -0.90 6.94 26.65
N LEU A 76 -0.64 7.99 25.85
CA LEU A 76 -1.11 8.12 24.48
C LEU A 76 -0.08 7.59 23.46
N ALA A 77 1.20 7.58 23.80
CA ALA A 77 2.25 6.95 22.99
C ALA A 77 1.93 5.49 22.63
N LYS A 78 1.37 4.70 23.56
CA LYS A 78 0.97 3.31 23.26
C LYS A 78 -0.09 3.23 22.15
N PHE A 79 -1.04 4.17 22.11
CA PHE A 79 -2.09 4.20 21.10
C PHE A 79 -1.58 4.70 19.76
N TYR A 80 -0.64 5.66 19.79
CA TYR A 80 0.08 6.07 18.60
C TYR A 80 0.83 4.88 17.97
N HIS A 81 1.58 4.10 18.77
CA HIS A 81 2.26 2.90 18.28
C HIS A 81 1.29 1.83 17.77
N GLN A 82 0.18 1.60 18.48
CA GLN A 82 -0.85 0.66 18.02
C GLN A 82 -1.48 1.09 16.68
N ALA A 83 -1.77 2.38 16.51
CA ALA A 83 -2.24 2.92 15.24
C ALA A 83 -1.18 2.83 14.15
N SER A 84 0.10 3.03 14.49
CA SER A 84 1.24 2.90 13.56
C SER A 84 1.36 1.48 13.02
N GLU A 85 1.24 0.49 13.91
CA GLU A 85 1.27 -0.92 13.50
C GLU A 85 0.04 -1.29 12.66
N ALA A 86 -1.15 -0.86 13.07
CA ALA A 86 -2.38 -1.14 12.33
C ALA A 86 -2.39 -0.46 10.94
N TYR A 87 -1.89 0.78 10.85
CA TYR A 87 -1.65 1.48 9.60
C TYR A 87 -0.70 0.70 8.68
N GLU A 88 0.44 0.27 9.20
CA GLU A 88 1.44 -0.44 8.39
C GLU A 88 0.90 -1.78 7.89
N GLN A 89 0.15 -2.51 8.72
CA GLN A 89 -0.52 -3.74 8.30
C GLN A 89 -1.56 -3.49 7.21
N ALA A 90 -2.37 -2.44 7.34
CA ALA A 90 -3.36 -2.07 6.33
C ALA A 90 -2.71 -1.65 5.02
N CYS A 91 -1.62 -0.87 5.08
CA CYS A 91 -0.79 -0.54 3.92
C CYS A 91 -0.29 -1.82 3.24
N GLN A 92 0.39 -2.69 3.97
CA GLN A 92 0.93 -3.93 3.44
C GLN A 92 -0.14 -4.78 2.73
N ARG A 93 -1.30 -4.98 3.36
CA ARG A 93 -2.40 -5.77 2.76
C ARG A 93 -2.96 -5.10 1.51
N HIS A 94 -3.13 -3.77 1.54
CA HIS A 94 -3.64 -3.02 0.40
C HIS A 94 -2.69 -3.05 -0.79
N LEU A 95 -1.41 -2.79 -0.56
CA LEU A 95 -0.37 -2.79 -1.58
C LEU A 95 -0.17 -4.19 -2.17
N SER A 96 -0.11 -5.22 -1.32
CA SER A 96 -0.15 -6.62 -1.77
C SER A 96 -1.35 -6.87 -2.68
N MET A 97 -2.57 -6.45 -2.31
CA MET A 97 -3.76 -6.64 -3.14
C MET A 97 -3.64 -5.96 -4.52
N ILE A 98 -3.13 -4.73 -4.58
CA ILE A 98 -2.90 -4.02 -5.84
C ILE A 98 -1.90 -4.77 -6.72
N ILE A 99 -0.77 -5.17 -6.15
CA ILE A 99 0.28 -5.91 -6.86
C ILE A 99 -0.26 -7.24 -7.39
N TYR A 100 -0.94 -8.02 -6.55
CA TYR A 100 -1.56 -9.28 -6.96
C TYR A 100 -2.63 -9.08 -8.02
N PHE A 101 -3.38 -7.98 -7.99
CA PHE A 101 -4.37 -7.72 -9.02
C PHE A 101 -3.77 -7.61 -10.43
N GLN A 102 -2.56 -7.05 -10.55
CA GLN A 102 -1.89 -6.93 -11.84
C GLN A 102 -1.01 -8.14 -12.19
N PHE A 103 -0.39 -8.75 -11.20
CA PHE A 103 0.62 -9.80 -11.39
C PHE A 103 0.19 -11.17 -10.82
N GLU A 104 -1.12 -11.42 -10.69
CA GLU A 104 -1.69 -12.63 -10.07
C GLU A 104 -1.05 -13.89 -10.64
N ARG A 105 -1.05 -14.01 -11.96
CA ARG A 105 -0.55 -15.21 -12.65
C ARG A 105 0.94 -15.46 -12.41
N LEU A 106 1.74 -14.39 -12.31
CA LEU A 106 3.16 -14.47 -12.04
C LEU A 106 3.41 -15.00 -10.62
N PHE A 107 2.76 -14.39 -9.63
CA PHE A 107 2.97 -14.75 -8.24
C PHE A 107 2.24 -16.03 -7.82
N MET A 108 1.16 -16.42 -8.50
CA MET A 108 0.57 -17.76 -8.34
C MET A 108 1.50 -18.85 -8.88
N PHE A 109 2.18 -18.61 -10.00
CA PHE A 109 3.19 -19.53 -10.51
C PHE A 109 4.36 -19.68 -9.54
N ALA A 110 4.85 -18.56 -8.99
CA ALA A 110 5.89 -18.53 -7.95
C ALA A 110 5.46 -19.32 -6.70
N LYS A 111 4.26 -19.05 -6.18
CA LYS A 111 3.73 -19.75 -5.00
C LYS A 111 3.63 -21.26 -5.20
N LYS A 112 3.17 -21.71 -6.37
CA LYS A 112 3.09 -23.14 -6.69
C LYS A 112 4.46 -23.82 -6.67
N ILE A 113 5.50 -23.10 -7.10
CA ILE A 113 6.89 -23.55 -6.99
C ILE A 113 7.30 -23.68 -5.53
N GLU A 114 7.10 -22.63 -4.73
CA GLU A 114 7.46 -22.60 -3.30
C GLU A 114 6.79 -23.74 -2.53
N ASP A 115 5.49 -23.95 -2.76
CA ASP A 115 4.71 -25.03 -2.12
C ASP A 115 5.29 -26.42 -2.45
N LEU A 116 5.74 -26.65 -3.68
CA LEU A 116 6.32 -27.93 -4.08
C LEU A 116 7.75 -28.13 -3.55
N MET A 117 8.53 -27.05 -3.38
CA MET A 117 9.89 -27.12 -2.84
C MET A 117 9.96 -27.70 -1.41
N PHE A 118 8.85 -27.73 -0.67
CA PHE A 118 8.76 -28.43 0.61
C PHE A 118 8.71 -29.96 0.48
N THR A 119 8.41 -30.48 -0.71
CA THR A 119 8.10 -31.90 -0.94
C THR A 119 8.99 -32.58 -1.97
N ILE A 120 9.51 -31.82 -2.94
CA ILE A 120 10.34 -32.34 -4.04
C ILE A 120 11.57 -31.46 -4.27
N PRO A 121 12.67 -32.04 -4.78
CA PRO A 121 13.88 -31.29 -5.07
C PRO A 121 13.67 -30.32 -6.26
N PRO A 122 14.40 -29.18 -6.32
CA PRO A 122 14.23 -28.15 -7.36
C PRO A 122 14.34 -28.68 -8.79
N GLU A 123 15.18 -29.68 -9.01
CA GLU A 123 15.44 -30.29 -10.32
C GLU A 123 14.24 -31.07 -10.86
N GLU A 124 13.33 -31.50 -9.98
CA GLU A 124 12.11 -32.23 -10.35
C GLU A 124 10.93 -31.31 -10.68
N ILE A 125 10.98 -30.05 -10.25
CA ILE A 125 9.90 -29.06 -10.44
C ILE A 125 9.55 -28.86 -11.92
N PRO A 126 10.51 -28.73 -12.86
CA PRO A 126 10.19 -28.56 -14.28
C PRO A 126 9.43 -29.72 -14.92
N PHE A 127 9.38 -30.88 -14.27
CA PHE A 127 8.64 -32.06 -14.74
C PHE A 127 7.23 -32.14 -14.16
N GLN A 128 6.87 -31.26 -13.22
CA GLN A 128 5.53 -31.19 -12.66
C GLN A 128 4.55 -30.49 -13.60
N LEU A 129 3.29 -30.94 -13.58
CA LEU A 129 2.25 -30.42 -14.46
C LEU A 129 2.07 -28.91 -14.27
N GLY A 130 2.23 -28.14 -15.34
CA GLY A 130 2.05 -26.69 -15.36
C GLY A 130 3.23 -25.90 -14.80
N LEU A 131 4.40 -26.53 -14.61
CA LEU A 131 5.65 -25.89 -14.17
C LEU A 131 6.80 -26.18 -15.14
N SER A 132 6.49 -26.59 -16.37
CA SER A 132 7.53 -26.80 -17.38
C SER A 132 8.19 -25.47 -17.77
N LYS A 133 9.35 -25.54 -18.43
CA LYS A 133 10.00 -24.37 -19.06
C LYS A 133 9.04 -23.62 -20.00
N MET A 134 8.18 -24.36 -20.71
CA MET A 134 7.17 -23.76 -21.58
C MET A 134 6.11 -23.01 -20.78
N ASP A 135 5.70 -23.53 -19.63
CA ASP A 135 4.73 -22.89 -18.75
C ASP A 135 5.30 -21.60 -18.14
N LEU A 136 6.58 -21.62 -17.72
CA LEU A 136 7.28 -20.41 -17.29
C LEU A 136 7.26 -19.35 -18.39
N ARG A 137 7.68 -19.68 -19.62
CA ARG A 137 7.69 -18.73 -20.74
C ARG A 137 6.31 -18.15 -21.04
N LYS A 138 5.26 -18.99 -20.96
CA LYS A 138 3.87 -18.52 -21.12
C LYS A 138 3.46 -17.56 -20.02
N THR A 139 3.79 -17.87 -18.76
CA THR A 139 3.52 -17.01 -17.60
C THR A 139 4.24 -15.67 -17.73
N LEU A 140 5.55 -15.68 -17.99
CA LEU A 140 6.35 -14.47 -18.21
C LEU A 140 5.76 -13.63 -19.34
N LYS A 141 5.44 -14.26 -20.48
CA LYS A 141 4.81 -13.55 -21.60
C LYS A 141 3.49 -12.91 -21.19
N SER A 142 2.59 -13.63 -20.53
CA SER A 142 1.28 -13.08 -20.17
C SER A 142 1.31 -12.03 -19.06
N SER A 143 2.31 -12.06 -18.19
CA SER A 143 2.39 -11.19 -17.01
C SER A 143 3.32 -9.99 -17.22
N LEU A 144 4.33 -10.12 -18.08
CA LEU A 144 5.36 -9.11 -18.28
C LEU A 144 5.31 -8.47 -19.68
N SER A 145 4.51 -8.99 -20.62
CA SER A 145 4.24 -8.25 -21.86
C SER A 145 3.34 -7.05 -21.55
N GLY A 146 3.86 -5.83 -21.68
CA GLY A 146 3.13 -4.62 -21.31
C GLY A 146 3.21 -4.32 -19.81
N VAL A 147 4.35 -4.63 -19.17
CA VAL A 147 4.58 -4.40 -17.74
C VAL A 147 4.46 -2.91 -17.36
N ASP A 148 4.87 -2.00 -18.25
CA ASP A 148 4.62 -0.56 -18.19
C ASP A 148 3.15 -0.25 -17.89
N LYS A 149 2.24 -0.83 -18.69
CA LYS A 149 0.79 -0.63 -18.50
C LYS A 149 0.29 -1.22 -17.20
N SER A 150 0.83 -2.37 -16.80
CA SER A 150 0.48 -3.01 -15.53
C SER A 150 0.91 -2.14 -14.34
N ILE A 151 2.11 -1.54 -14.39
CA ILE A 151 2.61 -0.64 -13.35
C ILE A 151 1.79 0.65 -13.31
N ALA A 152 1.53 1.28 -14.45
CA ALA A 152 0.66 2.46 -14.52
C ALA A 152 -0.75 2.16 -13.97
N ALA A 153 -1.27 0.96 -14.24
CA ALA A 153 -2.54 0.51 -13.69
C ALA A 153 -2.48 0.18 -12.18
N MET A 154 -1.31 -0.12 -11.60
CA MET A 154 -1.14 -0.18 -10.14
C MET A 154 -1.24 1.23 -9.55
N TYR A 155 -0.50 2.18 -10.09
CA TYR A 155 -0.50 3.57 -9.65
C TYR A 155 -1.91 4.18 -9.71
N LYS A 156 -2.56 4.10 -10.88
CA LYS A 156 -3.93 4.61 -11.07
C LYS A 156 -4.95 3.94 -10.15
N LYS A 157 -4.74 2.68 -9.78
CA LYS A 157 -5.62 1.98 -8.83
C LYS A 157 -5.36 2.42 -7.39
N LEU A 158 -4.10 2.69 -7.03
CA LEU A 158 -3.73 3.24 -5.75
C LEU A 158 -4.34 4.64 -5.58
N GLN A 159 -4.09 5.54 -6.54
CA GLN A 159 -4.65 6.91 -6.58
C GLN A 159 -6.18 6.90 -6.44
N LYS A 160 -6.90 6.12 -7.26
CA LYS A 160 -8.38 6.08 -7.22
C LYS A 160 -9.00 5.52 -5.95
N ASN A 161 -8.25 4.70 -5.21
CA ASN A 161 -8.76 4.15 -3.97
C ASN A 161 -8.64 5.16 -2.83
N LEU A 162 -7.64 6.03 -2.86
CA LEU A 162 -7.37 7.01 -1.82
C LEU A 162 -8.34 8.20 -1.90
N THR A 163 -8.71 8.69 -0.74
CA THR A 163 -9.36 9.99 -0.53
C THR A 163 -8.32 11.06 -0.19
N SER A 164 -7.24 10.67 0.50
CA SER A 164 -6.15 11.55 0.91
C SER A 164 -4.97 11.45 -0.07
N GLU A 165 -4.90 12.39 -1.01
CA GLU A 165 -3.85 12.45 -2.05
C GLU A 165 -2.44 12.60 -1.46
N GLU A 166 -2.29 13.28 -0.32
CA GLU A 166 -1.00 13.42 0.39
C GLU A 166 -0.35 12.08 0.79
N LEU A 167 -1.13 10.99 0.89
CA LEU A 167 -0.58 9.66 1.20
C LEU A 167 -0.03 8.95 -0.03
N LEU A 168 -0.40 9.38 -1.24
CA LEU A 168 -0.10 8.70 -2.49
C LEU A 168 1.40 8.54 -2.73
N PRO A 169 2.27 9.57 -2.60
CA PRO A 169 3.70 9.42 -2.89
C PRO A 169 4.36 8.36 -2.00
N SER A 170 4.10 8.43 -0.69
CA SER A 170 4.63 7.49 0.30
C SER A 170 4.12 6.06 0.08
N LEU A 171 2.83 5.89 -0.24
CA LEU A 171 2.25 4.58 -0.54
C LEU A 171 2.77 4.02 -1.87
N TRP A 172 3.03 4.88 -2.86
CA TRP A 172 3.59 4.47 -4.13
C TRP A 172 5.02 3.98 -3.98
N ASP A 173 5.86 4.69 -3.23
CA ASP A 173 7.21 4.24 -2.88
C ASP A 173 7.22 2.87 -2.20
N LYS A 174 6.32 2.67 -1.23
CA LYS A 174 6.13 1.37 -0.59
C LYS A 174 5.67 0.31 -1.58
N CYS A 175 4.78 0.65 -2.51
CA CYS A 175 4.30 -0.27 -3.55
C CYS A 175 5.42 -0.71 -4.49
N LYS A 176 6.22 0.24 -4.99
CA LYS A 176 7.40 0.00 -5.83
C LYS A 176 8.35 -0.96 -5.12
N LYS A 177 8.67 -0.68 -3.86
CA LYS A 177 9.56 -1.51 -3.03
C LYS A 177 9.00 -2.93 -2.85
N GLU A 178 7.73 -3.06 -2.44
CA GLU A 178 7.11 -4.36 -2.21
C GLU A 178 7.03 -5.20 -3.50
N PHE A 179 6.71 -4.57 -4.64
CA PHE A 179 6.71 -5.26 -5.94
C PHE A 179 8.11 -5.77 -6.28
N LEU A 180 9.16 -4.95 -6.12
CA LEU A 180 10.54 -5.34 -6.39
C LEU A 180 11.01 -6.48 -5.48
N GLU A 181 10.66 -6.48 -4.20
CA GLU A 181 10.98 -7.57 -3.26
C GLU A 181 10.31 -8.89 -3.66
N LYS A 182 9.03 -8.86 -4.06
CA LYS A 182 8.32 -10.04 -4.56
C LYS A 182 8.90 -10.52 -5.89
N TYR A 183 9.23 -9.60 -6.79
CA TYR A 183 9.80 -9.94 -8.10
C TYR A 183 11.21 -10.51 -7.98
N ASP A 184 12.06 -9.97 -7.09
CA ASP A 184 13.38 -10.51 -6.80
C ASP A 184 13.30 -11.94 -6.27
N SER A 185 12.38 -12.19 -5.33
CA SER A 185 12.11 -13.55 -4.81
C SER A 185 11.73 -14.52 -5.96
N PHE A 186 10.84 -14.09 -6.86
CA PHE A 186 10.48 -14.85 -8.05
C PHE A 186 11.68 -15.08 -8.98
N ALA A 187 12.52 -14.07 -9.20
CA ALA A 187 13.68 -14.17 -10.07
C ALA A 187 14.71 -15.16 -9.53
N GLN A 188 14.96 -15.14 -8.22
CA GLN A 188 15.83 -16.11 -7.54
C GLN A 188 15.29 -17.53 -7.63
N LEU A 189 13.97 -17.73 -7.46
CA LEU A 189 13.33 -19.04 -7.67
C LEU A 189 13.52 -19.53 -9.10
N CYS A 190 13.33 -18.65 -10.09
CA CYS A 190 13.49 -18.99 -11.50
C CYS A 190 14.95 -19.34 -11.84
N ALA A 191 15.92 -18.59 -11.33
CA ALA A 191 17.34 -18.88 -11.53
C ALA A 191 17.73 -20.27 -10.99
N LYS A 192 17.12 -20.68 -9.87
CA LYS A 192 17.35 -21.98 -9.24
C LYS A 192 16.74 -23.14 -10.03
N ILE A 193 15.52 -22.98 -10.55
CA ILE A 193 14.73 -24.07 -11.14
C ILE A 193 14.88 -24.14 -12.67
N TYR A 194 15.09 -22.99 -13.31
CA TYR A 194 15.15 -22.83 -14.75
C TYR A 194 16.43 -22.08 -15.17
N PRO A 195 17.63 -22.58 -14.85
CA PRO A 195 18.89 -21.85 -15.08
C PRO A 195 19.20 -21.55 -16.55
N SER A 196 18.51 -22.21 -17.48
CA SER A 196 18.63 -21.96 -18.92
C SER A 196 17.63 -20.94 -19.48
N GLU A 197 16.70 -20.45 -18.65
CA GLU A 197 15.67 -19.49 -19.06
C GLU A 197 16.13 -18.07 -18.72
N THR A 198 15.91 -17.15 -19.66
CA THR A 198 16.18 -15.73 -19.45
C THR A 198 14.89 -15.07 -18.98
N ILE A 199 14.96 -14.37 -17.86
CA ILE A 199 13.88 -13.54 -17.32
C ILE A 199 14.38 -12.10 -17.23
N PRO A 200 13.49 -11.10 -17.31
CA PRO A 200 13.89 -9.72 -17.05
C PRO A 200 14.47 -9.59 -15.64
N SER A 201 15.54 -8.83 -15.52
CA SER A 201 16.23 -8.56 -14.28
C SER A 201 15.41 -7.64 -13.37
N VAL A 202 15.74 -7.67 -12.08
CA VAL A 202 15.16 -6.74 -11.10
C VAL A 202 15.52 -5.28 -11.42
N ASN A 203 16.67 -5.05 -12.08
CA ASN A 203 17.08 -3.71 -12.50
C ASN A 203 16.19 -3.17 -13.63
N GLU A 204 15.89 -3.99 -14.64
CA GLU A 204 14.93 -3.61 -15.70
C GLU A 204 13.56 -3.27 -15.10
N MET A 205 13.09 -4.03 -14.12
CA MET A 205 11.84 -3.71 -13.41
C MET A 205 11.91 -2.40 -12.62
N ARG A 206 13.07 -2.08 -12.04
CA ARG A 206 13.28 -0.82 -11.31
C ARG A 206 13.26 0.38 -12.25
N GLU A 207 13.92 0.26 -13.41
CA GLU A 207 13.93 1.31 -14.44
C GLU A 207 12.51 1.61 -14.94
N LEU A 208 11.68 0.58 -15.16
CA LEU A 208 10.28 0.74 -15.56
C LEU A 208 9.38 1.38 -14.49
N LEU A 209 9.70 1.20 -13.20
CA LEU A 209 8.98 1.87 -12.13
C LEU A 209 9.34 3.36 -12.02
N ALA A 210 10.62 3.69 -12.32
CA ALA A 210 11.10 5.06 -12.29
C ALA A 210 10.55 5.89 -13.46
N SER A 211 10.41 5.30 -14.65
CA SER A 211 9.87 6.04 -15.81
C SER A 211 8.43 6.53 -15.61
N ILE A 212 7.62 5.81 -14.83
CA ILE A 212 6.23 6.23 -14.52
C ILE A 212 6.21 7.38 -13.53
N GLU A 213 7.19 7.46 -12.65
CA GLU A 213 7.33 8.57 -11.71
C GLU A 213 7.72 9.85 -12.47
N GLU A 214 8.66 9.75 -13.42
CA GLU A 214 9.03 10.86 -14.31
C GLU A 214 7.84 11.32 -15.19
N GLU A 215 7.07 10.39 -15.78
CA GLU A 215 5.90 10.73 -16.61
C GLU A 215 4.81 11.48 -15.82
N GLU A 216 4.56 11.12 -14.56
CA GLU A 216 3.52 11.77 -13.75
C GLU A 216 4.02 13.11 -13.17
N GLU A 217 5.31 13.25 -12.84
CA GLU A 217 5.91 14.54 -12.47
C GLU A 217 5.83 15.54 -13.64
N GLU A 218 6.08 15.10 -14.88
CA GLU A 218 5.92 15.93 -16.08
C GLU A 218 4.45 16.33 -16.33
N GLU A 219 3.48 15.42 -16.14
CA GLU A 219 2.05 15.73 -16.27
C GLU A 219 1.57 16.76 -15.21
N GLU A 220 2.05 16.66 -13.97
CA GLU A 220 1.73 17.62 -12.90
C GLU A 220 2.33 19.02 -13.18
N GLU A 221 3.57 19.09 -13.67
CA GLU A 221 4.21 20.36 -14.05
C GLU A 221 3.46 21.05 -15.21
N GLU A 222 3.02 20.29 -16.22
CA GLU A 222 2.22 20.83 -17.33
C GLU A 222 0.86 21.38 -16.86
N GLU A 223 0.16 20.68 -15.96
CA GLU A 223 -1.12 21.15 -15.40
C GLU A 223 -0.95 22.42 -14.55
N GLU A 224 0.13 22.53 -13.76
CA GLU A 224 0.43 23.75 -12.99
C GLU A 224 0.76 24.94 -13.90
N GLU A 225 1.51 24.73 -14.99
CA GLU A 225 1.80 25.76 -15.98
C GLU A 225 0.53 26.25 -16.69
N GLU A 226 -0.37 25.35 -17.09
CA GLU A 226 -1.67 25.69 -17.69
C GLU A 226 -2.56 26.49 -16.71
N GLU A 227 -2.63 26.07 -15.44
CA GLU A 227 -3.38 26.81 -14.41
C GLU A 227 -2.80 28.22 -14.16
N GLU A 228 -1.46 28.36 -14.14
CA GLU A 228 -0.82 29.67 -13.96
C GLU A 228 -1.08 30.58 -15.16
N GLU A 229 -1.02 30.06 -16.39
CA GLU A 229 -1.34 30.80 -17.61
C GLU A 229 -2.81 31.25 -17.62
N GLU A 230 -3.75 30.37 -17.23
CA GLU A 230 -5.17 30.70 -17.14
C GLU A 230 -5.43 31.79 -16.06
N ARG A 231 -4.74 31.70 -14.92
CA ARG A 231 -4.80 32.73 -13.86
C ARG A 231 -4.28 34.08 -14.36
N LEU A 232 -3.13 34.12 -15.05
CA LEU A 232 -2.57 35.34 -15.62
C LEU A 232 -3.51 35.98 -16.66
N MET A 233 -4.14 35.16 -17.51
CA MET A 233 -5.11 35.60 -18.51
C MET A 233 -6.42 36.11 -17.90
N SER A 234 -6.79 35.65 -16.70
CA SER A 234 -7.99 36.13 -15.99
C SER A 234 -7.82 37.51 -15.33
N VAL A 235 -6.58 37.99 -15.17
CA VAL A 235 -6.25 39.26 -14.49
C VAL A 235 -6.00 40.40 -15.50
N LEU A 236 -5.93 40.10 -16.81
CA LEU A 236 -5.79 41.06 -17.92
C LEU A 236 -7.14 41.48 -18.52
#